data_AF-A0A9P9HB90-F1
#
_entry.id   AF-A0A9P9HB90-F1
#
_cell.length_a   1.000
_cell.length_b   1.000
_cell.length_c   1.000
_cell.angle_alpha   90.00
_cell.angle_beta   90.00
_cell.angle_gamma   90.00
#
_symmetry.space_group_name_H-M   'P 1'
#
loop_
_entity.id
_entity.type
_entity.pdbx_description
1 polymer ?
#
loop_
_entity_poly.entity_id
_entity_poly.type
_entity_poly.pdbx_seq_one_letter_code
_entity_poly.pdbx_strand_id
1 'polypeptide(L)'
;MAVAEMEPFIKLPEFPFIICKTCHYAYIGKHIEQHMKQYHRSIRVAERNEITKAIQSDPDVIQTPAELATWPTPPPTTDPIPFIHPPQSDKLGCGEEGCLYVVGSERAMQNHYRSDHGWTNPRGRGGSVQKRAMETQQVPWRSGVQCQRFFSNGPGSRWFEVGFGAP
;
A
#
# COMPACT_ATOMS: atom_id res chain seq x y z
N MET A 1 -7.26 26.85 4.07
CA MET A 1 -6.32 27.09 2.96
C MET A 1 -6.95 26.48 1.72
N ALA A 2 -6.98 27.23 0.62
CA ALA A 2 -7.78 26.90 -0.56
C ALA A 2 -7.39 25.54 -1.14
N VAL A 3 -8.34 24.60 -1.15
CA VAL A 3 -8.27 23.39 -1.99
C VAL A 3 -8.44 23.90 -3.41
N ALA A 4 -7.33 24.21 -4.08
CA ALA A 4 -7.37 24.57 -5.50
C ALA A 4 -7.95 23.39 -6.30
N GLU A 5 -8.74 23.74 -7.31
CA GLU A 5 -9.55 22.91 -8.20
C GLU A 5 -8.77 21.77 -8.89
N MET A 6 -8.41 20.72 -8.13
CA MET A 6 -7.76 19.51 -8.66
C MET A 6 -8.70 18.30 -8.66
N GLU A 7 -10.02 18.51 -8.61
CA GLU A 7 -10.98 17.41 -8.69
C GLU A 7 -10.69 16.52 -9.91
N PRO A 8 -10.63 15.19 -9.75
CA PRO A 8 -11.09 14.38 -8.62
C PRO A 8 -10.02 14.07 -7.55
N PHE A 9 -8.90 14.78 -7.56
CA PHE A 9 -7.76 14.52 -6.67
C PHE A 9 -7.81 15.31 -5.37
N ILE A 10 -7.18 14.73 -4.35
CA ILE A 10 -6.89 15.38 -3.08
C ILE A 10 -5.42 15.19 -2.71
N LYS A 11 -4.79 16.24 -2.20
CA LYS A 11 -3.45 16.19 -1.59
C LYS A 11 -3.62 16.15 -0.08
N LEU A 12 -3.19 15.06 0.54
CA LEU A 12 -3.05 15.00 2.00
C LEU A 12 -1.66 15.55 2.36
N PRO A 13 -1.53 16.39 3.40
CA PRO A 13 -0.26 17.02 3.76
C PRO A 13 0.80 16.00 4.21
N GLU A 14 0.38 14.87 4.77
CA GLU A 14 1.24 13.81 5.29
C GLU A 14 1.94 12.98 4.20
N PHE A 15 1.44 13.03 2.96
CA PHE A 15 1.90 12.17 1.88
C PHE A 15 2.41 12.97 0.68
N PRO A 16 3.56 12.63 0.10
CA PRO A 16 4.14 13.38 -1.01
C PRO A 16 3.56 12.94 -2.37
N PHE A 17 2.27 12.65 -2.41
CA PHE A 17 1.54 12.22 -3.61
C PHE A 17 0.07 12.58 -3.46
N ILE A 18 -0.70 12.47 -4.55
CA ILE A 18 -2.13 12.77 -4.53
C ILE A 18 -2.96 11.49 -4.59
N ILE A 19 -4.20 11.57 -4.11
CA ILE A 19 -5.15 10.46 -4.13
C ILE A 19 -6.31 10.83 -5.06
N CYS A 20 -6.65 9.94 -5.99
CA CYS A 20 -7.88 10.08 -6.76
C CYS A 20 -9.06 9.57 -5.93
N LYS A 21 -9.99 10.46 -5.58
CA LYS A 21 -11.15 10.12 -4.74
C LYS A 21 -12.15 9.18 -5.42
N THR A 22 -12.09 9.06 -6.75
CA THR A 22 -12.96 8.14 -7.50
C THR A 22 -12.32 6.75 -7.62
N CYS A 23 -11.02 6.70 -7.91
CA CYS A 23 -10.31 5.44 -8.12
C CYS A 23 -9.74 4.83 -6.84
N HIS A 24 -9.68 5.60 -5.74
CA HIS A 24 -9.20 5.17 -4.43
C HIS A 24 -7.75 4.66 -4.42
N TYR A 25 -6.91 5.26 -5.28
CA TYR A 25 -5.48 5.02 -5.34
C TYR A 25 -4.70 6.34 -5.37
N ALA A 26 -3.48 6.27 -4.86
CA ALA A 26 -2.48 7.32 -4.96
C ALA A 26 -1.80 7.33 -6.33
N TYR A 27 -1.34 8.52 -6.73
CA TYR A 27 -0.61 8.75 -7.97
C TYR A 27 0.49 9.80 -7.79
N ILE A 28 1.58 9.61 -8.53
CA ILE A 28 2.68 10.57 -8.67
C ILE A 28 2.47 11.44 -9.91
N GLY A 29 3.12 12.61 -9.98
CA GLY A 29 2.92 13.59 -11.04
C GLY A 29 3.12 13.04 -12.46
N LYS A 30 4.12 12.16 -12.68
CA LYS A 30 4.37 11.53 -13.99
C LYS A 30 3.21 10.67 -14.51
N HIS A 31 2.35 10.12 -13.64
CA HIS A 31 1.29 9.18 -14.05
C HIS A 31 -0.08 9.83 -14.19
N ILE A 32 -0.24 11.11 -13.82
CA ILE A 32 -1.54 11.80 -13.80
C ILE A 32 -2.16 11.92 -15.18
N GLU A 33 -1.38 12.34 -16.17
CA GLU A 33 -1.90 12.52 -17.53
C GLU A 33 -2.50 11.22 -18.08
N GLN A 34 -1.75 10.12 -17.93
CA GLN A 34 -2.19 8.80 -18.37
C GLN A 34 -3.42 8.35 -17.59
N HIS A 35 -3.44 8.52 -16.27
CA HIS A 35 -4.60 8.19 -15.44
C HIS A 35 -5.84 8.97 -15.89
N MET A 36 -5.74 10.29 -16.07
CA MET A 36 -6.86 11.14 -16.49
C MET A 36 -7.38 10.77 -17.89
N LYS A 37 -6.48 10.38 -18.81
CA LYS A 37 -6.86 9.87 -20.14
C LYS A 37 -7.59 8.52 -20.08
N GLN A 38 -7.24 7.67 -19.12
CA GLN A 38 -7.80 6.33 -19.01
C GLN A 38 -9.13 6.32 -18.24
N TYR A 39 -9.17 6.92 -17.05
CA TYR A 39 -10.26 6.75 -16.08
C TYR A 39 -11.20 7.97 -15.98
N HIS A 40 -10.77 9.16 -16.42
CA HIS A 40 -11.55 10.39 -16.34
C HIS A 40 -11.80 11.02 -17.71
N ARG A 41 -12.26 10.20 -18.67
CA ARG A 41 -12.53 10.63 -20.06
C ARG A 41 -13.69 11.62 -20.20
N SER A 42 -14.59 11.66 -19.22
CA SER A 42 -15.72 12.59 -19.19
C SER A 42 -15.29 14.03 -18.88
N ILE A 43 -14.12 14.23 -18.27
CA ILE A 43 -13.58 15.56 -17.98
C ILE A 43 -13.00 16.16 -19.27
N ARG A 44 -13.27 17.45 -19.50
CA ARG A 44 -12.86 18.14 -20.73
C ARG A 44 -11.34 18.17 -20.87
N VAL A 45 -10.84 18.10 -22.11
CA VAL A 45 -9.38 18.05 -22.37
C VAL A 45 -8.64 19.25 -21.75
N ALA A 46 -9.19 20.47 -21.89
CA ALA A 46 -8.61 21.67 -21.32
C ALA A 46 -8.47 21.57 -19.79
N GLU A 47 -9.53 21.16 -19.11
CA GLU A 47 -9.57 20.96 -17.66
C GLU A 47 -8.60 19.87 -17.19
N ARG A 48 -8.52 18.73 -17.90
CA ARG A 48 -7.53 17.69 -17.60
C ARG A 48 -6.09 18.21 -17.70
N ASN A 49 -5.82 19.08 -18.67
CA ASN A 49 -4.50 19.67 -18.85
C ASN A 49 -4.17 20.65 -17.72
N GLU A 50 -5.13 21.46 -17.28
CA GLU A 50 -4.97 22.38 -16.15
C GLU A 50 -4.69 21.61 -14.84
N ILE A 51 -5.48 20.59 -14.54
CA ILE A 51 -5.28 19.72 -13.37
C ILE A 51 -3.90 19.04 -13.43
N THR A 52 -3.56 18.45 -14.58
CA THR A 52 -2.27 17.76 -14.73
C THR A 52 -1.10 18.71 -14.54
N LYS A 53 -1.18 19.93 -15.11
CA LYS A 53 -0.15 20.96 -14.97
C LYS A 53 -0.02 21.43 -13.52
N ALA A 54 -1.13 21.62 -12.82
CA ALA A 54 -1.12 22.00 -11.41
C ALA A 54 -0.38 20.97 -10.55
N ILE A 55 -0.70 19.67 -10.71
CA ILE A 55 -0.06 18.60 -9.95
C ILE A 55 1.42 18.43 -10.31
N GLN A 56 1.76 18.53 -11.60
CA GLN A 56 3.15 18.38 -12.05
C GLN A 56 4.04 19.57 -11.66
N SER A 57 3.43 20.71 -11.32
CA SER A 57 4.14 21.89 -10.82
C SER A 57 4.18 21.96 -9.29
N ASP A 58 3.49 21.05 -8.59
CA ASP A 58 3.45 21.00 -7.13
C ASP A 58 4.74 20.39 -6.57
N PRO A 59 5.57 21.16 -5.83
CA PRO A 59 6.82 20.67 -5.26
C PRO A 59 6.61 19.64 -4.14
N ASP A 60 5.41 19.56 -3.54
CA ASP A 60 5.08 18.61 -2.48
C ASP A 60 4.61 17.26 -3.03
N VAL A 61 4.61 17.09 -4.37
CA VAL A 61 4.24 15.86 -5.06
C VAL A 61 5.48 15.26 -5.70
N ILE A 62 5.77 14.01 -5.34
CA ILE A 62 6.76 13.17 -6.01
C ILE A 62 6.40 13.07 -7.49
N GLN A 63 7.40 13.34 -8.33
CA GLN A 63 7.22 13.38 -9.77
C GLN A 63 7.66 12.07 -10.40
N THR A 64 8.61 11.32 -9.80
CA THR A 64 9.19 10.14 -10.44
C THR A 64 9.00 8.83 -9.66
N PRO A 65 8.97 7.66 -10.32
CA PRO A 65 8.93 6.37 -9.64
C PRO A 65 10.19 6.09 -8.79
N ALA A 66 11.33 6.70 -9.13
CA ALA A 66 12.58 6.53 -8.39
C ALA A 66 12.51 7.23 -7.03
N GLU A 67 11.99 8.46 -6.98
CA GLU A 67 11.65 9.17 -5.74
C GLU A 67 10.62 8.38 -4.91
N LEU A 68 9.59 7.82 -5.56
CA LEU A 68 8.60 7.01 -4.84
C LEU A 68 9.23 5.76 -4.21
N ALA A 69 10.22 5.15 -4.85
CA ALA A 69 10.89 3.96 -4.35
C ALA A 69 11.71 4.22 -3.07
N THR A 70 12.11 5.46 -2.80
CA THR A 70 12.83 5.84 -1.57
C THR A 70 11.90 6.24 -0.43
N TRP A 71 10.59 6.40 -0.69
CA TRP A 71 9.63 6.79 0.32
C TRP A 71 9.37 5.65 1.32
N PRO A 72 9.45 5.91 2.64
CA PRO A 72 9.31 4.88 3.66
C PRO A 72 7.88 4.34 3.75
N THR A 73 7.74 3.06 4.06
CA THR A 73 6.43 2.46 4.34
C THR A 73 5.89 2.99 5.67
N PRO A 74 4.59 3.34 5.78
CA PRO A 74 4.01 3.77 7.04
C PRO A 74 4.17 2.74 8.16
N PRO A 75 4.30 3.19 9.43
CA PRO A 75 4.30 2.28 10.58
C PRO A 75 2.94 1.59 10.75
N PRO A 76 2.89 0.42 11.42
CA PRO A 76 1.68 -0.38 11.53
C PRO A 76 0.61 0.30 12.42
N THR A 77 1.04 1.23 13.28
CA THR A 77 0.19 2.06 14.12
C THR A 77 -0.46 3.22 13.37
N THR A 78 -0.20 3.38 12.07
CA THR A 78 -0.86 4.40 11.25
C THR A 78 -2.35 4.14 11.20
N ASP A 79 -3.14 5.18 11.46
CA ASP A 79 -4.60 5.11 11.31
C ASP A 79 -4.98 4.81 9.85
N PRO A 80 -6.14 4.19 9.61
CA PRO A 80 -6.63 3.99 8.25
C PRO A 80 -6.64 5.29 7.44
N ILE A 81 -5.93 5.29 6.32
CA ILE A 81 -5.78 6.46 5.46
C ILE A 81 -7.09 6.69 4.69
N PRO A 82 -7.64 7.91 4.72
CA PRO A 82 -8.88 8.22 4.01
C PRO A 82 -8.66 8.29 2.49
N PHE A 83 -9.76 8.20 1.73
CA PHE A 83 -9.83 8.35 0.26
C PHE A 83 -9.12 7.28 -0.58
N ILE A 84 -8.30 6.40 0.02
CA ILE A 84 -7.87 5.15 -0.62
C ILE A 84 -8.84 4.01 -0.29
N HIS A 85 -8.61 2.83 -0.86
CA HIS A 85 -9.43 1.67 -0.54
C HIS A 85 -9.44 1.39 0.98
N PRO A 86 -10.59 0.96 1.54
CA PRO A 86 -10.69 0.67 2.96
C PRO A 86 -9.71 -0.44 3.38
N PRO A 87 -9.35 -0.52 4.66
CA PRO A 87 -8.53 -1.60 5.18
C PRO A 87 -9.07 -2.96 4.79
N GLN A 88 -8.19 -3.83 4.30
CA GLN A 88 -8.49 -5.23 4.04
C GLN A 88 -8.06 -6.07 5.23
N SER A 89 -8.98 -6.89 5.74
CA SER A 89 -8.72 -7.89 6.77
C SER A 89 -7.96 -9.10 6.20
N ASP A 90 -7.65 -10.04 7.10
CA ASP A 90 -7.16 -11.38 6.76
C ASP A 90 -5.82 -11.39 6.04
N LYS A 91 -4.98 -10.37 6.30
CA LYS A 91 -3.57 -10.38 5.89
C LYS A 91 -2.71 -10.98 6.99
N LEU A 92 -1.50 -11.35 6.59
CA LEU A 92 -0.45 -11.82 7.47
C LEU A 92 0.56 -10.69 7.66
N GLY A 93 0.96 -10.43 8.90
CA GLY A 93 2.02 -9.49 9.24
C GLY A 93 3.21 -10.22 9.85
N CYS A 94 4.42 -9.80 9.49
CA CYS A 94 5.62 -10.32 10.12
C CYS A 94 5.56 -10.07 11.63
N GLY A 95 6.00 -11.07 12.41
CA GLY A 95 6.10 -10.99 13.87
C GLY A 95 7.50 -10.65 14.37
N GLU A 96 8.48 -10.47 13.46
CA GLU A 96 9.82 -10.04 13.84
C GLU A 96 9.82 -8.55 14.19
N GLU A 97 10.50 -8.21 15.29
CA GLU A 97 10.58 -6.85 15.81
C GLU A 97 11.15 -5.89 14.76
N GLY A 98 10.43 -4.80 14.48
CA GLY A 98 10.82 -3.80 13.48
C GLY A 98 10.53 -4.18 12.02
N CYS A 99 10.02 -5.38 11.73
CA CYS A 99 9.68 -5.77 10.36
C CYS A 99 8.25 -5.38 9.98
N LEU A 100 8.12 -4.46 9.01
CA LEU A 100 6.83 -3.94 8.54
C LEU A 100 6.20 -4.77 7.40
N TYR A 101 6.72 -5.98 7.16
CA TYR A 101 6.28 -6.78 6.02
C TYR A 101 4.89 -7.37 6.26
N VAL A 102 3.97 -7.10 5.33
CA VAL A 102 2.62 -7.66 5.31
C VAL A 102 2.28 -8.24 3.94
N VAL A 103 1.53 -9.34 3.93
CA VAL A 103 1.11 -9.99 2.68
C VAL A 103 -0.17 -10.80 2.86
N GLY A 104 -0.92 -11.01 1.77
CA GLY A 104 -2.16 -11.80 1.80
C GLY A 104 -1.98 -13.30 1.58
N SER A 105 -0.74 -13.83 1.50
CA SER A 105 -0.54 -15.26 1.26
C SER A 105 0.56 -15.84 2.15
N GLU A 106 0.30 -17.02 2.74
CA GLU A 106 1.28 -17.72 3.56
C GLU A 106 2.55 -18.06 2.79
N ARG A 107 2.43 -18.43 1.50
CA ARG A 107 3.60 -18.74 0.66
C ARG A 107 4.55 -17.54 0.56
N ALA A 108 4.01 -16.35 0.35
CA ALA A 108 4.82 -15.14 0.30
C ALA A 108 5.42 -14.81 1.67
N MET A 109 4.66 -14.98 2.75
CA MET A 109 5.17 -14.77 4.11
C MET A 109 6.31 -15.73 4.44
N GLN A 110 6.17 -17.02 4.13
CA GLN A 110 7.25 -18.00 4.29
C GLN A 110 8.48 -17.67 3.46
N ASN A 111 8.30 -17.15 2.24
CA ASN A 111 9.43 -16.73 1.41
C ASN A 111 10.16 -15.55 2.02
N HIS A 112 9.43 -14.53 2.51
CA HIS A 112 9.98 -13.40 3.25
C HIS A 112 10.77 -13.85 4.48
N TYR A 113 10.20 -14.74 5.29
CA TYR A 113 10.88 -15.31 6.46
C TYR A 113 12.17 -16.06 6.10
N ARG A 114 12.19 -16.80 4.99
CA ARG A 114 13.41 -17.47 4.49
C ARG A 114 14.46 -16.48 4.02
N SER A 115 14.07 -15.43 3.30
CA SER A 115 15.01 -14.48 2.69
C SER A 115 15.55 -13.45 3.68
N ASP A 116 14.68 -12.92 4.53
CA ASP A 116 14.96 -11.72 5.31
C ASP A 116 15.24 -12.04 6.79
N HIS A 117 14.79 -13.20 7.27
CA HIS A 117 14.92 -13.63 8.66
C HIS A 117 15.61 -15.00 8.82
N GLY A 118 16.03 -15.63 7.72
CA GLY A 118 16.73 -16.93 7.74
C GLY A 118 15.89 -18.10 8.30
N TRP A 119 14.59 -17.90 8.49
CA TRP A 119 13.72 -18.92 9.06
C TRP A 119 13.52 -20.05 8.05
N THR A 120 13.85 -21.26 8.48
CA THR A 120 13.58 -22.48 7.71
C THR A 120 12.37 -23.16 8.31
N ASN A 121 11.44 -23.59 7.45
CA ASN A 121 10.27 -24.31 7.90
C ASN A 121 10.72 -25.59 8.64
N PRO A 122 10.43 -25.73 9.95
CA PRO A 122 10.81 -26.92 10.70
C PRO A 122 10.11 -28.19 10.17
N ARG A 123 9.07 -28.04 9.34
CA ARG A 123 8.39 -29.15 8.67
C ARG A 123 9.14 -29.58 7.40
N GLY A 124 9.77 -30.75 7.45
CA GLY A 124 10.23 -31.47 6.25
C GLY A 124 9.08 -31.98 5.37
N ARG A 125 9.39 -32.44 4.14
CA ARG A 125 8.39 -33.12 3.28
C ARG A 125 7.89 -34.40 3.97
N GLY A 126 6.58 -34.56 4.13
CA GLY A 126 5.94 -35.82 4.56
C GLY A 126 5.11 -35.82 5.86
N GLY A 127 4.78 -34.67 6.46
CA GLY A 127 3.98 -34.62 7.70
C GLY A 127 2.50 -34.97 7.54
N SER A 128 1.94 -35.72 8.50
CA SER A 128 0.53 -36.16 8.54
C SER A 128 -0.44 -34.99 8.64
N VAL A 129 -1.60 -35.11 7.97
CA VAL A 129 -2.62 -34.04 7.88
C VAL A 129 -3.15 -33.63 9.26
N GLN A 130 -3.24 -34.56 10.21
CA GLN A 130 -3.66 -34.27 11.58
C GLN A 130 -2.63 -33.43 12.37
N LYS A 131 -1.32 -33.66 12.19
CA LYS A 131 -0.29 -32.80 12.79
C LYS A 131 -0.28 -31.40 12.18
N ARG A 132 -0.63 -31.26 10.89
CA ARG A 132 -0.73 -29.96 10.21
C ARG A 132 -1.80 -29.05 10.82
N ALA A 133 -2.92 -29.61 11.27
CA ALA A 133 -4.02 -28.85 11.87
C ALA A 133 -3.69 -28.36 13.29
N MET A 134 -2.99 -29.17 14.10
CA MET A 134 -2.56 -28.78 15.45
C MET A 134 -1.42 -27.76 15.46
N GLU A 135 -0.48 -27.83 14.51
CA GLU A 135 0.68 -26.93 14.47
C GLU A 135 0.41 -25.59 13.75
N THR A 136 -0.79 -25.33 13.25
CA THR A 136 -1.21 -24.01 12.70
C THR A 136 -0.95 -22.86 13.70
N GLN A 137 -0.72 -23.21 14.97
CA GLN A 137 -0.49 -22.32 16.09
C GLN A 137 0.96 -21.88 16.33
N GLN A 138 1.96 -22.43 15.61
CA GLN A 138 3.39 -22.09 15.82
C GLN A 138 4.05 -21.47 14.57
N VAL A 139 3.37 -20.53 13.93
CA VAL A 139 3.99 -19.71 12.88
C VAL A 139 4.49 -18.41 13.47
N PRO A 140 5.65 -17.88 13.03
CA PRO A 140 6.22 -16.66 13.60
C PRO A 140 5.51 -15.37 13.17
N TRP A 141 4.52 -15.45 12.28
CA TRP A 141 3.76 -14.29 11.78
C TRP A 141 2.38 -14.17 12.42
N ARG A 142 1.88 -12.93 12.47
CA ARG A 142 0.56 -12.57 12.95
C ARG A 142 -0.48 -12.77 11.84
N SER A 143 -1.68 -13.19 12.21
CA SER A 143 -2.83 -13.36 11.30
C SER A 143 -3.92 -12.34 11.61
N GLY A 144 -4.81 -12.08 10.65
CA GLY A 144 -5.93 -11.14 10.83
C GLY A 144 -5.50 -9.67 10.82
N VAL A 145 -4.33 -9.36 10.26
CA VAL A 145 -3.82 -8.00 10.16
C VAL A 145 -4.66 -7.19 9.16
N GLN A 146 -4.98 -5.96 9.53
CA GLN A 146 -5.63 -4.99 8.64
C GLN A 146 -4.58 -4.24 7.83
N CYS A 147 -4.72 -4.22 6.52
CA CYS A 147 -3.77 -3.54 5.64
C CYS A 147 -4.44 -2.64 4.62
N GLN A 148 -3.75 -1.57 4.23
CA GLN A 148 -4.08 -0.75 3.07
C GLN A 148 -2.91 -0.73 2.08
N ARG A 149 -3.17 -0.15 0.91
CA ARG A 149 -2.14 0.14 -0.09
C ARG A 149 -2.47 1.46 -0.77
N PHE A 150 -1.44 2.24 -1.05
CA PHE A 150 -1.59 3.51 -1.76
C PHE A 150 -1.75 3.30 -3.25
N PHE A 151 -0.85 2.52 -3.86
CA PHE A 151 -0.75 2.38 -5.31
C PHE A 151 -1.28 1.02 -5.75
N SER A 152 -1.91 0.97 -6.91
CA SER A 152 -2.41 -0.29 -7.46
C SER A 152 -1.26 -1.21 -7.89
N ASN A 153 -0.21 -0.63 -8.50
CA ASN A 153 0.91 -1.32 -9.13
C ASN A 153 2.21 -0.50 -9.00
N GLY A 154 3.37 -1.15 -9.23
CA GLY A 154 4.67 -0.49 -9.31
C GLY A 154 5.30 -0.17 -7.95
N PRO A 155 6.32 0.73 -7.92
CA PRO A 155 6.90 1.20 -6.66
C PRO A 155 5.81 1.76 -5.74
N GLY A 156 5.88 1.47 -4.44
CA GLY A 156 4.88 1.91 -3.46
C GLY A 156 3.57 1.10 -3.42
N SER A 157 3.36 0.13 -4.32
CA SER A 157 2.14 -0.72 -4.30
C SER A 157 2.12 -1.81 -3.22
N ARG A 158 3.10 -1.78 -2.31
CA ARG A 158 3.16 -2.70 -1.18
C ARG A 158 2.00 -2.44 -0.22
N TRP A 159 1.53 -3.52 0.38
CA TRP A 159 0.62 -3.42 1.52
C TRP A 159 1.39 -2.87 2.73
N PHE A 160 0.69 -2.09 3.55
CA PHE A 160 1.15 -1.66 4.86
C PHE A 160 0.04 -1.89 5.87
N GLU A 161 0.41 -2.23 7.09
CA GLU A 161 -0.52 -2.44 8.20
C GLU A 161 -1.07 -1.11 8.70
N VAL A 162 -2.32 -1.12 9.15
CA VAL A 162 -2.98 0.04 9.75
C VAL A 162 -3.73 -0.36 11.02
N GLY A 163 -3.81 0.57 11.97
CA GLY A 163 -4.56 0.39 13.21
C GLY A 163 -3.99 -0.68 14.15
N PHE A 164 -2.72 -1.06 14.01
CA PHE A 164 -2.09 -1.98 14.95
C PHE A 164 -2.04 -1.38 16.35
N GLY A 165 -2.58 -2.11 17.33
CA GLY A 165 -2.63 -1.66 18.73
C GLY A 165 -3.68 -0.60 19.03
N ALA A 166 -4.55 -0.26 18.07
CA ALA A 166 -5.75 0.53 18.36
C ALA A 166 -6.71 -0.29 19.25
N PRO A 167 -7.30 0.30 20.31
CA PRO A 167 -8.18 -0.38 21.26
C PRO A 167 -9.50 -0.87 20.66
#